data_AF-A0A534TQ30-F1
#
_entry.id   AF-A0A534TQ30-F1
#
_cell.length_a   1.000
_cell.length_b   1.000
_cell.length_c   1.000
_cell.angle_alpha   90.00
_cell.angle_beta   90.00
_cell.angle_gamma   90.00
#
_symmetry.space_group_name_H-M   'P 1'
#
loop_
_entity.id
_entity.type
_entity.pdbx_description
1 polymer ?
#
loop_
_entity_poly.entity_id
_entity_poly.type
_entity_poly.pdbx_seq_one_letter_code
_entity_poly.pdbx_strand_id
1 'polypeptide(L)'
;MRHWIAPYGRVRPFRLEVPLSWEFAGQVAGNAAVAFSEEFFYRGYMTFRFEERWRPLPSAVAAAALFAVGHLLTPAPWRLAVFFPALLFAWVRNRTGTIVGASIAHFLCNVWLLVLEHSMF
;
A
#
# COMPACT_ATOMS: atom_id res chain seq x y z
N MET A 1 -25.49 4.12 -4.43
CA MET A 1 -24.70 3.90 -5.67
C MET A 1 -23.33 4.59 -5.67
N ARG A 2 -23.16 5.83 -5.17
CA ARG A 2 -21.86 6.54 -5.18
C ARG A 2 -20.72 5.86 -4.39
N HIS A 3 -21.06 5.16 -3.31
CA HIS A 3 -20.13 4.42 -2.45
C HIS A 3 -19.53 3.16 -3.11
N TRP A 4 -19.83 2.85 -4.38
CA TRP A 4 -19.24 1.71 -5.10
C TRP A 4 -18.04 2.10 -5.98
N ILE A 5 -17.88 3.39 -6.30
CA ILE A 5 -16.97 3.87 -7.34
C ILE A 5 -15.81 4.70 -6.77
N ALA A 6 -16.00 5.34 -5.62
CA ALA A 6 -14.97 6.10 -4.93
C ALA A 6 -15.15 6.01 -3.41
N PRO A 7 -14.05 5.92 -2.63
CA PRO A 7 -14.12 5.95 -1.16
C PRO A 7 -14.66 7.29 -0.62
N TYR A 8 -14.57 8.34 -1.45
CA TYR A 8 -14.70 9.73 -1.04
C TYR A 8 -15.94 10.37 -1.66
N GLY A 9 -17.05 10.32 -0.91
CA GLY A 9 -18.36 10.82 -1.37
C GLY A 9 -18.60 12.33 -1.16
N ARG A 10 -17.80 12.99 -0.32
CA ARG A 10 -17.87 14.42 -0.02
C ARG A 10 -16.46 14.98 -0.06
N VAL A 11 -16.16 15.90 -0.97
CA VAL A 11 -14.84 16.56 -1.04
C VAL A 11 -14.97 17.91 -0.33
N ARG A 12 -14.20 18.13 0.75
CA ARG A 12 -14.04 19.46 1.34
C ARG A 12 -12.97 20.24 0.55
N PRO A 13 -12.94 21.57 0.60
CA PRO A 13 -11.80 22.33 0.11
C PRO A 13 -10.53 21.82 0.78
N PHE A 14 -9.50 21.48 -0.02
CA PHE A 14 -8.24 20.97 0.51
C PHE A 14 -7.63 21.97 1.50
N ARG A 15 -7.41 21.49 2.74
CA ARG A 15 -6.62 22.20 3.75
C ARG A 15 -5.63 21.19 4.30
N LEU A 16 -4.34 21.47 4.17
CA LEU A 16 -3.32 20.58 4.72
C LEU A 16 -3.45 20.53 6.24
N GLU A 17 -3.92 19.40 6.75
CA GLU A 17 -4.09 19.14 8.17
C GLU A 17 -3.16 18.00 8.59
N VAL A 18 -2.26 18.29 9.52
CA VAL A 18 -1.40 17.30 10.16
C VAL A 18 -1.69 17.37 11.67
N PRO A 19 -2.59 16.50 12.18
CA PRO A 19 -2.96 16.55 13.58
C PRO A 19 -1.75 16.15 14.42
N LEU A 20 -1.22 17.09 15.20
CA LEU A 20 -0.11 16.85 16.12
C LEU A 20 -0.64 16.21 17.42
N SER A 21 -1.18 14.99 17.31
CA SER A 21 -1.75 14.22 18.42
C SER A 21 -1.05 12.87 18.59
N TRP A 22 -1.15 12.30 19.79
CA TRP A 22 -0.65 10.95 20.07
C TRP A 22 -1.36 9.88 19.25
N GLU A 23 -2.64 10.08 18.95
CA GLU A 23 -3.41 9.18 18.10
C GLU A 23 -2.84 9.17 16.68
N PHE A 24 -2.59 10.34 16.09
CA PHE A 24 -1.99 10.44 14.77
C PHE A 24 -0.57 9.84 14.74
N ALA A 25 0.25 10.14 15.75
CA ALA A 25 1.56 9.51 15.89
C ALA A 25 1.47 7.98 15.98
N GLY A 26 0.47 7.46 16.70
CA GLY A 26 0.19 6.03 16.80
C GLY A 26 -0.23 5.41 15.46
N GLN A 27 -1.07 6.09 14.68
CA GLN A 27 -1.47 5.65 13.33
C GLN A 27 -0.28 5.64 12.36
N VAL A 28 0.59 6.65 12.43
CA VAL A 28 1.85 6.67 11.66
C VAL A 28 2.73 5.49 12.06
N ALA A 29 2.98 5.27 13.36
CA ALA A 29 3.79 4.14 13.83
C ALA A 29 3.18 2.78 13.43
N GLY A 30 1.85 2.65 13.52
CA GLY A 30 1.13 1.46 13.09
C GLY A 30 1.30 1.18 11.59
N ASN A 31 1.27 2.23 10.75
CA ASN A 31 1.51 2.09 9.32
C ASN A 31 2.93 1.62 8.99
N ALA A 32 3.93 1.95 9.81
CA ALA A 32 5.28 1.40 9.63
C ALA A 32 5.29 -0.13 9.85
N ALA A 33 4.60 -0.60 10.90
CA ALA A 33 4.48 -2.03 11.17
C ALA A 33 3.68 -2.78 10.08
N VAL A 34 2.58 -2.19 9.59
CA VAL A 34 1.78 -2.73 8.49
C VAL A 34 2.62 -2.81 7.22
N ALA A 35 3.22 -1.71 6.79
CA ALA A 35 4.01 -1.66 5.57
C ALA A 35 5.17 -2.66 5.60
N PHE A 36 5.89 -2.76 6.72
CA PHE A 36 6.94 -3.75 6.86
C PHE A 36 6.41 -5.18 6.76
N SER A 37 5.34 -5.51 7.50
CA SER A 37 4.78 -6.86 7.54
C SER A 37 4.24 -7.30 6.18
N GLU A 38 3.56 -6.40 5.47
CA GLU A 38 3.04 -6.66 4.13
C GLU A 38 4.18 -6.83 3.12
N GLU A 39 5.18 -5.94 3.11
CA GLU A 39 6.33 -6.11 2.20
C GLU A 39 7.14 -7.35 2.50
N PHE A 40 7.31 -7.71 3.78
CA PHE A 40 7.95 -8.95 4.18
C PHE A 40 7.24 -10.17 3.59
N PHE A 41 5.91 -10.23 3.71
CA PHE A 41 5.15 -11.34 3.17
C PHE A 41 5.08 -11.34 1.64
N TYR A 42 4.69 -10.25 1.01
CA TYR A 42 4.45 -10.23 -0.43
C TYR A 42 5.74 -10.16 -1.24
N ARG A 43 6.72 -9.31 -0.87
CA ARG A 43 7.95 -9.10 -1.65
C ARG A 43 9.12 -9.93 -1.13
N GLY A 44 9.15 -10.19 0.17
CA GLY A 44 10.16 -11.05 0.80
C GLY A 44 9.86 -12.53 0.53
N TYR A 45 8.70 -13.01 0.97
CA TYR A 45 8.33 -14.43 0.84
C TYR A 45 7.69 -14.77 -0.50
N MET A 46 6.52 -14.21 -0.82
CA MET A 46 5.69 -14.66 -1.94
C MET A 46 6.36 -14.46 -3.31
N THR A 47 6.89 -13.26 -3.59
CA THR A 47 7.65 -13.00 -4.82
C THR A 47 8.84 -13.96 -4.94
N PHE A 48 9.56 -14.21 -3.84
CA PHE A 48 10.68 -15.16 -3.84
C PHE A 48 10.21 -16.59 -4.20
N ARG A 49 9.07 -17.05 -3.65
CA ARG A 49 8.48 -18.36 -4.01
C ARG A 49 8.10 -18.45 -5.50
N PHE A 50 7.63 -17.35 -6.09
CA PHE A 50 7.30 -17.30 -7.52
C PHE A 50 8.56 -17.26 -8.40
N GLU A 51 9.60 -16.54 -7.99
CA GLU A 51 10.89 -16.46 -8.69
C GLU A 51 11.62 -17.81 -8.81
N GLU A 52 11.27 -18.81 -7.99
CA GLU A 52 11.77 -20.19 -8.16
C GLU A 52 11.26 -20.87 -9.44
N ARG A 53 10.14 -20.40 -10.00
CA ARG A 53 9.50 -21.00 -11.19
C ARG A 53 9.32 -20.02 -12.34
N TRP A 54 9.26 -18.73 -12.06
CA TRP A 54 8.95 -17.67 -13.01
C TRP A 54 10.04 -16.61 -13.04
N ARG A 55 10.07 -15.83 -14.12
CA ARG A 55 10.96 -14.67 -14.25
C ARG A 55 10.53 -13.54 -13.28
N PRO A 56 11.42 -12.58 -12.93
CA PRO A 56 11.11 -11.55 -11.95
C PRO A 56 9.87 -10.71 -12.25
N LEU A 57 9.61 -10.37 -13.52
CA LEU A 57 8.45 -9.57 -13.91
C LEU A 57 7.10 -10.29 -13.66
N PRO A 58 6.85 -11.50 -14.19
CA PRO A 58 5.61 -12.22 -13.88
C PRO A 58 5.45 -12.53 -12.38
N SER A 59 6.53 -12.81 -11.66
CA SER A 59 6.48 -12.96 -10.19
C SER A 59 5.99 -11.70 -9.49
N ALA A 60 6.53 -10.53 -9.88
CA ALA A 60 6.13 -9.24 -9.35
C ALA A 60 4.66 -8.92 -9.64
N VAL A 61 4.20 -9.16 -10.87
CA VAL A 61 2.80 -8.93 -11.28
C VAL A 61 1.85 -9.86 -10.52
N ALA A 62 2.19 -11.15 -10.37
CA ALA A 62 1.37 -12.10 -9.64
C ALA A 62 1.26 -11.76 -8.14
N ALA A 63 2.38 -11.44 -7.50
CA ALA A 63 2.38 -11.03 -6.09
C ALA A 63 1.61 -9.72 -5.88
N ALA A 64 1.75 -8.73 -6.78
CA ALA A 64 0.99 -7.49 -6.73
C ALA A 64 -0.52 -7.70 -6.94
N ALA A 65 -0.91 -8.63 -7.82
CA ALA A 65 -2.31 -8.99 -8.02
C ALA A 65 -2.91 -9.65 -6.77
N LEU A 66 -2.19 -10.58 -6.14
CA LEU A 66 -2.62 -11.21 -4.90
C LEU A 66 -2.71 -10.21 -3.75
N PHE A 67 -1.77 -9.28 -3.64
CA PHE A 67 -1.81 -8.17 -2.69
C PHE A 67 -3.08 -7.32 -2.84
N ALA A 68 -3.43 -6.95 -4.08
CA ALA A 68 -4.63 -6.20 -4.37
C ALA A 68 -5.91 -6.99 -4.06
N VAL A 69 -5.95 -8.29 -4.39
CA VAL A 69 -7.08 -9.15 -4.05
C VAL A 69 -7.24 -9.28 -2.53
N GLY A 70 -6.14 -9.40 -1.77
CA GLY A 70 -6.17 -9.42 -0.31
C GLY A 70 -6.85 -8.18 0.31
N HIS A 71 -6.80 -7.04 -0.37
CA HIS A 71 -7.48 -5.82 0.07
C HIS A 71 -9.02 -5.89 -0.03
N LEU A 72 -9.59 -6.87 -0.73
CA LEU A 72 -11.03 -7.09 -0.79
C LEU A 72 -11.62 -7.77 0.46
N LEU A 73 -10.79 -8.12 1.46
CA LEU A 73 -11.28 -8.48 2.80
C LEU A 73 -12.20 -7.40 3.40
N THR A 74 -12.00 -6.15 3.00
CA THR A 74 -13.00 -5.09 3.12
C THR A 74 -13.62 -4.85 1.73
N PRO A 75 -14.86 -5.32 1.46
CA PRO A 75 -15.42 -5.32 0.10
C PRO A 75 -15.61 -3.90 -0.47
N ALA A 76 -14.65 -3.47 -1.30
CA ALA A 76 -14.63 -2.16 -1.92
C ALA A 76 -13.79 -2.22 -3.21
N PRO A 77 -14.42 -2.17 -4.40
CA PRO A 77 -13.72 -2.39 -5.67
C PRO A 77 -12.52 -1.46 -5.92
N TRP A 78 -12.60 -0.20 -5.49
CA TRP A 78 -11.52 0.78 -5.65
C TRP A 78 -10.25 0.40 -4.88
N ARG A 79 -10.34 -0.45 -3.84
CA ARG A 79 -9.17 -0.94 -3.12
C ARG A 79 -8.25 -1.80 -3.99
N LEU A 80 -8.74 -2.33 -5.11
CA LEU A 80 -7.88 -3.02 -6.10
C LEU A 80 -6.83 -2.09 -6.72
N ALA A 81 -7.01 -0.77 -6.65
CA ALA A 81 -6.04 0.19 -7.15
C ALA A 81 -4.67 0.10 -6.46
N VAL A 82 -4.58 -0.51 -5.27
CA VAL A 82 -3.29 -0.79 -4.61
C VAL A 82 -2.37 -1.70 -5.44
N PHE A 83 -2.91 -2.36 -6.48
CA PHE A 83 -2.11 -3.05 -7.50
C PHE A 83 -1.02 -2.16 -8.12
N PHE A 84 -1.32 -0.89 -8.41
CA PHE A 84 -0.38 0.01 -9.08
C PHE A 84 0.83 0.39 -8.20
N PRO A 85 0.67 0.93 -6.98
CA PRO A 85 1.81 1.16 -6.09
C PRO A 85 2.50 -0.17 -5.73
N ALA A 86 1.76 -1.28 -5.71
CA ALA A 86 2.36 -2.59 -5.48
C ALA A 86 3.40 -3.01 -6.55
N LEU A 87 3.20 -2.61 -7.81
CA LEU A 87 4.19 -2.80 -8.87
C LEU A 87 5.45 -1.94 -8.66
N LEU A 88 5.28 -0.69 -8.19
CA LEU A 88 6.40 0.18 -7.83
C LEU A 88 7.24 -0.45 -6.71
N PHE A 89 6.60 -0.96 -5.65
CA PHE A 89 7.29 -1.61 -4.53
C PHE A 89 8.07 -2.85 -5.00
N ALA A 90 7.48 -3.65 -5.88
CA ALA A 90 8.16 -4.80 -6.47
C ALA A 90 9.36 -4.39 -7.33
N TRP A 91 9.24 -3.30 -8.11
CA TRP A 91 10.36 -2.74 -8.86
C TRP A 91 11.48 -2.27 -7.93
N VAL A 92 11.17 -1.55 -6.85
CA VAL A 92 12.16 -1.12 -5.85
C VAL A 92 12.88 -2.31 -5.24
N ARG A 93 12.14 -3.36 -4.81
CA ARG A 93 12.75 -4.59 -4.28
C ARG A 93 13.66 -5.25 -5.31
N ASN A 94 13.25 -5.36 -6.57
CA ASN A 94 14.05 -5.99 -7.62
C ASN A 94 15.31 -5.20 -7.97
N ARG A 95 15.28 -3.86 -7.83
CA ARG A 95 16.45 -3.00 -8.05
C ARG A 95 17.44 -3.02 -6.88
N THR A 96 16.94 -3.20 -5.67
CA THR A 96 17.76 -3.11 -4.44
C THR A 96 18.16 -4.46 -3.86
N GLY A 97 17.47 -5.54 -4.22
CA GLY A 97 17.67 -6.87 -3.65
C GLY A 97 17.16 -7.01 -2.20
N THR A 98 16.46 -6.01 -1.68
CA THR A 98 15.93 -5.98 -0.30
C THR A 98 14.53 -5.39 -0.25
N ILE A 99 13.76 -5.74 0.78
CA ILE A 99 12.43 -5.17 1.02
C ILE A 99 12.50 -3.78 1.66
N VAL A 100 13.63 -3.36 2.23
CA VAL A 100 13.72 -2.12 3.02
C VAL A 100 13.23 -0.89 2.26
N GLY A 101 13.70 -0.71 1.02
CA GLY A 101 13.26 0.41 0.18
C GLY A 101 11.77 0.34 -0.18
N ALA A 102 11.26 -0.86 -0.42
CA ALA A 102 9.84 -1.09 -0.69
C ALA A 102 8.99 -0.78 0.56
N SER A 103 9.42 -1.20 1.75
CA SER A 103 8.73 -0.96 3.02
C SER A 103 8.68 0.54 3.35
N ILE A 104 9.77 1.27 3.12
CA ILE A 104 9.78 2.74 3.29
C ILE A 104 8.84 3.40 2.29
N ALA A 105 8.90 3.04 1.01
CA ALA A 105 8.01 3.62 -0.01
C ALA A 105 6.54 3.35 0.30
N HIS A 106 6.21 2.12 0.72
CA HIS A 106 4.86 1.74 1.12
C HIS A 106 4.40 2.53 2.35
N PHE A 107 5.23 2.58 3.40
CA PHE A 107 4.95 3.39 4.59
C PHE A 107 4.65 4.86 4.24
N LEU A 108 5.48 5.47 3.39
CA LEU A 108 5.28 6.86 2.95
C LEU A 108 3.99 7.04 2.16
N CYS A 109 3.62 6.09 1.29
CA CYS A 109 2.33 6.11 0.61
C CYS A 109 1.15 6.06 1.59
N ASN A 110 1.22 5.21 2.62
CA ASN A 110 0.15 5.09 3.62
C ASN A 110 0.04 6.34 4.49
N VAL A 111 1.17 6.89 4.95
CA VAL A 111 1.18 8.16 5.71
C VAL A 111 0.66 9.31 4.85
N TRP A 112 1.01 9.34 3.57
CA TRP A 112 0.48 10.35 2.65
C TRP A 112 -1.03 10.23 2.49
N LEU A 113 -1.55 9.01 2.30
CA LEU A 113 -3.00 8.77 2.25
C LEU A 113 -3.67 9.21 3.55
N LEU A 114 -3.09 8.89 4.70
CA LEU A 114 -3.61 9.30 6.01
C LEU A 114 -3.69 10.83 6.14
N VAL A 115 -2.63 11.55 5.74
CA VAL A 115 -2.64 13.02 5.74
C VAL A 115 -3.70 13.58 4.79
N LEU A 116 -3.83 13.00 3.58
CA LEU A 116 -4.88 13.39 2.63
C LEU A 116 -6.29 13.13 3.17
N GLU A 117 -6.48 12.04 3.91
CA GLU A 117 -7.75 11.71 4.55
C GLU A 117 -8.15 12.79 5.56
N HIS A 118 -7.23 13.17 6.45
CA HIS A 118 -7.44 14.28 7.38
C HIS A 118 -7.61 15.64 6.69
N SER A 119 -6.97 15.85 5.54
CA SER A 119 -6.96 17.15 4.84
C SER A 119 -8.18 17.41 3.95
N MET A 120 -8.98 16.38 3.64
CA MET A 120 -10.08 16.48 2.66
C MET A 120 -11.42 15.87 3.09
N PHE A 121 -11.48 15.05 4.15
CA PHE A 121 -12.67 14.31 4.55
C PHE A 121 -13.06 14.56 6.01
#